data_AF-X1LT94-F1
#
_entry.id   AF-X1LT94-F1
#
_cell.length_a   1.000
_cell.length_b   1.000
_cell.length_c   1.000
_cell.angle_alpha   90.00
_cell.angle_beta   90.00
_cell.angle_gamma   90.00
#
_symmetry.space_group_name_H-M   'P 1'
#
loop_
_entity.id
_entity.type
_entity.pdbx_description
1 polymer ?
#
loop_
_entity_poly.entity_id
_entity_poly.type
_entity_poly.pdbx_seq_one_letter_code
_entity_poly.pdbx_strand_id
1 'polypeptide(L)'
;MNYQKENDALYNSFLNRTFFNGWTKKDDSRYENFRRIEFILNAKCNLDCKYCYYTKYGDQLYPKKISQPTDILRNLEMLLDWLIQNGYAPDIDFFSGEPFFQKVGFDALQMILDKFSSAGRKPKNIVIPTNYTFILIDRLVEKVEKLLKDS
;
A
#
# COMPACT_ATOMS: atom_id res chain seq x y z
N MET A 1 -2.38 -19.76 32.96
CA MET A 1 -2.13 -18.98 31.73
C MET A 1 -1.20 -17.83 32.12
N ASN A 2 -0.15 -17.49 31.34
CA ASN A 2 0.72 -16.37 31.68
C ASN A 2 0.30 -15.12 30.89
N TYR A 3 0.73 -13.94 31.35
CA TYR A 3 0.39 -12.65 30.76
C TYR A 3 0.65 -12.58 29.25
N GLN A 4 1.79 -13.12 28.78
CA GLN A 4 2.12 -13.12 27.36
C GLN A 4 1.12 -13.95 26.53
N LYS A 5 0.79 -15.17 26.97
CA LYS A 5 -0.16 -16.04 26.26
C LYS A 5 -1.55 -15.41 26.18
N GLU A 6 -1.97 -14.71 27.22
CA GLU A 6 -3.25 -13.99 27.23
C GLU A 6 -3.23 -12.82 26.24
N ASN A 7 -2.16 -12.02 26.23
CA ASN A 7 -2.00 -10.93 25.26
C ASN A 7 -1.92 -11.44 23.81
N ASP A 8 -1.20 -12.53 23.56
CA ASP A 8 -1.12 -13.14 22.23
C ASP A 8 -2.51 -13.62 21.78
N ALA A 9 -3.29 -14.22 22.69
CA ALA A 9 -4.65 -14.64 22.39
C ALA A 9 -5.57 -13.44 22.09
N LEU A 10 -5.45 -12.36 22.86
CA LEU A 10 -6.22 -11.13 22.64
C LEU A 10 -5.85 -10.47 21.31
N TYR A 11 -4.56 -10.35 21.01
CA TYR A 11 -4.02 -9.80 19.78
C TYR A 11 -4.52 -10.59 18.55
N ASN A 12 -4.36 -11.91 18.59
CA ASN A 12 -4.82 -12.78 17.51
C ASN A 12 -6.35 -12.74 17.37
N SER A 13 -7.10 -12.69 18.48
CA SER A 13 -8.55 -12.56 18.45
C SER A 13 -8.97 -11.26 17.76
N PHE A 14 -8.31 -10.14 18.08
CA PHE A 14 -8.56 -8.85 17.45
C PHE A 14 -8.28 -8.91 15.94
N LEU A 15 -7.08 -9.30 15.52
CA LEU A 15 -6.70 -9.34 14.10
C LEU A 15 -7.60 -10.28 13.28
N ASN A 16 -7.92 -11.46 13.82
CA ASN A 16 -8.81 -12.39 13.16
C ASN A 16 -10.20 -11.80 13.00
N ARG A 17 -10.76 -11.17 14.04
CA ARG A 17 -12.11 -10.59 14.02
C ARG A 17 -12.21 -9.30 13.21
N THR A 18 -11.10 -8.66 12.87
CA THR A 18 -11.08 -7.41 12.09
C THR A 18 -10.44 -7.62 10.72
N PHE A 19 -9.12 -7.42 10.64
CA PHE A 19 -8.35 -7.33 9.41
C PHE A 19 -8.35 -8.64 8.62
N PHE A 20 -8.02 -9.77 9.23
CA PHE A 20 -7.87 -11.03 8.47
C PHE A 20 -9.21 -11.53 7.92
N ASN A 21 -10.29 -11.38 8.70
CA ASN A 21 -11.63 -11.61 8.18
C ASN A 21 -12.00 -10.60 7.09
N GLY A 22 -11.67 -9.31 7.24
CA GLY A 22 -11.90 -8.30 6.20
C GLY A 22 -11.17 -8.57 4.89
N TRP A 23 -9.95 -9.10 4.96
CA TRP A 23 -9.13 -9.43 3.79
C TRP A 23 -9.53 -10.73 3.10
N THR A 24 -10.33 -11.57 3.77
CA THR A 24 -10.83 -12.85 3.22
C THR A 24 -12.32 -12.80 2.83
N LYS A 25 -13.13 -11.99 3.51
CA LYS A 25 -14.59 -11.88 3.36
C LYS A 25 -15.00 -10.49 2.87
N LYS A 26 -14.52 -10.11 1.68
CA LYS A 26 -14.61 -8.74 1.15
C LYS A 26 -16.00 -8.18 0.96
N ASP A 27 -16.99 -9.04 0.72
CA ASP A 27 -18.37 -8.64 0.44
C ASP A 27 -19.24 -8.56 1.72
N ASP A 28 -18.65 -8.84 2.88
CA ASP A 28 -19.31 -8.70 4.17
C ASP A 28 -19.12 -7.28 4.72
N SER A 29 -20.21 -6.52 4.72
CA SER A 29 -20.23 -5.10 5.12
C SER A 29 -19.74 -4.88 6.57
N ARG A 30 -19.75 -5.90 7.43
CA ARG A 30 -19.23 -5.80 8.80
C ARG A 30 -17.73 -5.49 8.84
N TYR A 31 -17.00 -5.79 7.77
CA TYR A 31 -15.54 -5.59 7.69
C TYR A 31 -15.14 -4.43 6.78
N GLU A 32 -16.08 -3.56 6.40
CA GLU A 32 -15.80 -2.44 5.49
C GLU A 32 -14.61 -1.57 5.94
N ASN A 33 -14.49 -1.33 7.24
CA ASN A 33 -13.40 -0.53 7.83
C ASN A 33 -12.06 -1.28 7.95
N PHE A 34 -12.04 -2.60 7.76
CA PHE A 34 -10.86 -3.44 7.99
C PHE A 34 -10.31 -4.12 6.73
N ARG A 35 -10.98 -3.93 5.59
CA ARG A 35 -10.59 -4.60 4.33
C ARG A 35 -9.41 -3.95 3.61
N ARG A 36 -8.97 -2.77 4.03
CA ARG A 36 -7.93 -1.97 3.35
C ARG A 36 -6.59 -2.04 4.05
N ILE A 37 -5.52 -2.00 3.26
CA ILE A 37 -4.17 -1.68 3.71
C ILE A 37 -3.70 -0.45 2.95
N GLU A 38 -3.19 0.54 3.68
CA GLU A 38 -2.57 1.73 3.13
C GLU A 38 -1.05 1.57 3.12
N PHE A 39 -0.41 1.68 1.95
CA PHE A 39 1.03 1.64 1.80
C PHE A 39 1.62 3.05 1.74
N ILE A 40 2.40 3.38 2.76
CA ILE A 40 3.19 4.61 2.81
C ILE A 40 4.56 4.34 2.18
N LEU A 41 4.74 4.71 0.91
CA LEU A 41 5.98 4.44 0.20
C LEU A 41 7.09 5.39 0.66
N ASN A 42 6.92 6.70 0.48
CA ASN A 42 7.80 7.74 1.00
C ASN A 42 7.13 9.12 0.90
N ALA A 43 7.77 10.13 1.48
CA ALA A 43 7.26 11.51 1.52
C ALA A 43 7.62 12.39 0.32
N LYS A 44 8.32 11.89 -0.71
CA LYS A 44 8.82 12.74 -1.81
C LYS A 44 7.66 13.17 -2.71
N CYS A 45 7.60 14.44 -3.03
CA CYS A 45 6.60 15.04 -3.90
C CYS A 45 7.25 16.09 -4.79
N ASN A 46 6.70 16.33 -5.97
CA ASN A 46 7.13 17.41 -6.87
C ASN A 46 6.42 18.73 -6.61
N LEU A 47 5.44 18.76 -5.70
CA LEU A 47 4.72 19.96 -5.28
C LEU A 47 4.97 20.25 -3.81
N ASP A 48 4.79 21.52 -3.45
CA ASP A 48 4.90 22.04 -2.08
C ASP A 48 3.57 22.61 -1.59
N CYS A 49 2.55 21.76 -1.51
CA CYS A 49 1.19 22.22 -1.18
C CYS A 49 1.13 22.83 0.23
N LYS A 50 0.54 24.03 0.35
CA LYS A 50 0.44 24.78 1.64
C LYS A 50 -0.22 24.00 2.78
N TYR A 51 -1.13 23.09 2.44
CA TYR A 51 -1.86 22.22 3.37
C TYR A 51 -1.15 20.88 3.65
N CYS A 52 -0.04 20.59 2.97
CA CYS A 52 0.66 19.32 3.10
C CYS A 52 1.44 19.27 4.42
N TYR A 53 1.11 18.29 5.26
CA TYR A 53 1.83 18.06 6.51
C TYR A 53 3.29 17.65 6.26
N TYR A 54 3.56 16.91 5.18
CA TYR A 54 4.91 16.47 4.82
C TYR A 54 5.85 17.61 4.42
N THR A 55 5.34 18.62 3.71
CA THR A 55 6.11 19.84 3.45
C THR A 55 6.64 20.46 4.74
N LYS A 56 5.80 20.49 5.79
CA LYS A 56 6.13 21.16 7.05
C LYS A 56 6.93 20.29 8.02
N TYR A 57 6.66 18.98 8.06
CA TYR A 57 7.16 18.08 9.10
C TYR A 57 7.70 16.74 8.57
N GLY A 58 7.81 16.58 7.25
CA GLY A 58 8.16 15.30 6.62
C GLY A 58 9.51 14.74 7.09
N ASP A 59 10.51 15.60 7.27
CA ASP A 59 11.84 15.19 7.77
C ASP A 59 11.81 14.68 9.22
N GLN A 60 10.79 15.06 10.01
CA GLN A 60 10.60 14.58 11.39
C GLN A 60 9.81 13.27 11.43
N LEU A 61 8.82 13.14 10.54
CA LEU A 61 7.96 11.96 10.49
C LEU A 61 8.58 10.79 9.74
N TYR A 62 9.35 11.05 8.68
CA TYR A 62 9.87 10.03 7.77
C TYR A 62 11.37 10.23 7.55
N PRO A 63 12.21 9.65 8.44
CA PRO A 63 13.66 9.78 8.32
C PRO A 63 14.15 9.26 6.96
N LYS A 64 14.93 10.08 6.25
CA LYS A 64 15.48 9.74 4.92
C LYS A 64 16.29 8.43 4.93
N LYS A 65 16.90 8.09 6.07
CA LYS A 65 17.68 6.85 6.25
C LYS A 65 16.86 5.58 6.04
N ILE A 66 15.57 5.58 6.39
CA ILE A 66 14.68 4.41 6.26
C ILE A 66 13.74 4.50 5.05
N SER A 67 13.84 5.58 4.26
CA SER A 67 13.00 5.84 3.09
C SER A 67 13.72 5.54 1.77
N GLN A 68 14.63 4.56 1.78
CA GLN A 68 15.38 4.17 0.59
C GLN A 68 14.50 3.28 -0.32
N PRO A 69 14.39 3.59 -1.63
CA PRO A 69 13.52 2.84 -2.54
C PRO A 69 13.74 1.32 -2.52
N THR A 70 14.99 0.88 -2.39
CA THR A 70 15.36 -0.53 -2.34
C THR A 70 14.80 -1.24 -1.11
N ASP A 71 14.88 -0.60 0.06
CA ASP A 71 14.35 -1.17 1.30
C ASP A 71 12.82 -1.16 1.29
N ILE A 72 12.20 -0.10 0.76
CA ILE A 72 10.74 0.00 0.60
C ILE A 72 10.22 -1.16 -0.26
N LEU A 73 10.79 -1.37 -1.43
CA LEU A 73 10.35 -2.42 -2.36
C LEU A 73 10.60 -3.82 -1.79
N ARG A 74 11.74 -4.06 -1.11
CA ARG A 74 12.01 -5.34 -0.44
C ARG A 74 10.99 -5.62 0.67
N ASN A 75 10.67 -4.62 1.49
CA ASN A 75 9.70 -4.78 2.58
C ASN A 75 8.28 -5.00 2.04
N LEU A 76 7.92 -4.28 0.96
CA LEU A 76 6.66 -4.48 0.27
C LEU A 76 6.55 -5.91 -0.26
N GLU A 77 7.59 -6.42 -0.92
CA GLU A 77 7.64 -7.80 -1.40
C GLU A 77 7.38 -8.81 -0.28
N MET A 78 8.08 -8.69 0.85
CA MET A 78 7.90 -9.58 2.00
C MET A 78 6.45 -9.57 2.52
N LEU A 79 5.83 -8.38 2.56
CA LEU A 79 4.45 -8.24 3.00
C LEU A 79 3.46 -8.85 2.00
N LEU A 80 3.65 -8.61 0.70
CA LEU A 80 2.81 -9.18 -0.35
C LEU A 80 2.89 -10.72 -0.37
N ASP A 81 4.09 -11.26 -0.20
CA ASP A 81 4.29 -12.71 -0.11
C ASP A 81 3.57 -13.28 1.11
N TRP A 82 3.68 -12.62 2.27
CA TRP A 82 2.96 -13.03 3.46
C TRP A 82 1.43 -12.97 3.26
N LEU A 83 0.90 -11.92 2.62
CA LEU A 83 -0.53 -11.81 2.32
C LEU A 83 -1.00 -12.97 1.44
N ILE A 84 -0.27 -13.24 0.35
CA ILE A 84 -0.62 -14.29 -0.62
C ILE A 84 -0.55 -15.67 0.01
N GLN A 85 0.51 -15.98 0.76
CA GLN A 85 0.68 -17.26 1.46
C GLN A 85 -0.47 -17.55 2.44
N ASN A 86 -1.04 -16.52 3.05
CA ASN A 86 -2.17 -16.64 3.96
C ASN A 86 -3.54 -16.52 3.27
N GLY A 87 -3.58 -16.41 1.94
CA GLY A 87 -4.81 -16.25 1.18
C GLY A 87 -5.55 -14.93 1.47
N TYR A 88 -4.81 -13.91 1.87
CA TYR A 88 -5.30 -12.55 2.12
C TYR A 88 -5.16 -11.70 0.85
N ALA A 89 -6.19 -10.91 0.57
CA ALA A 89 -6.17 -9.96 -0.51
C ALA A 89 -6.85 -8.68 -0.05
N PRO A 90 -6.24 -7.82 0.77
CA PRO A 90 -6.84 -6.53 1.11
C PRO A 90 -7.11 -5.68 -0.14
N ASP A 91 -8.02 -4.72 -0.03
CA ASP A 91 -7.98 -3.55 -0.92
C ASP A 91 -6.76 -2.71 -0.59
N ILE A 92 -6.14 -2.12 -1.59
CA ILE A 92 -4.84 -1.46 -1.43
C ILE A 92 -5.00 0.02 -1.71
N ASP A 93 -4.52 0.85 -0.81
CA ASP A 93 -4.44 2.29 -0.99
C ASP A 93 -2.97 2.72 -0.93
N PHE A 94 -2.53 3.61 -1.80
CA PHE A 94 -1.23 4.27 -1.67
C PHE A 94 -1.40 5.54 -0.85
N PHE A 95 -0.36 5.93 -0.12
CA PHE A 95 -0.34 7.19 0.60
C PHE A 95 1.05 7.80 0.64
N SER A 96 1.06 9.11 0.92
CA SER A 96 2.25 9.96 1.00
C SER A 96 2.93 10.26 -0.33
N GLY A 97 3.53 11.45 -0.40
CA GLY A 97 4.24 11.93 -1.58
C GLY A 97 3.38 12.04 -2.83
N GLU A 98 4.05 11.99 -3.98
CA GLU A 98 3.41 11.80 -5.29
C GLU A 98 3.89 10.48 -5.91
N PRO A 99 3.06 9.43 -5.93
CA PRO A 99 3.45 8.11 -6.43
C PRO A 99 3.92 8.11 -7.89
N PHE A 100 3.20 8.82 -8.79
CA PHE A 100 3.49 8.77 -10.23
C PHE A 100 4.56 9.74 -10.69
N PHE A 101 5.14 10.54 -9.79
CA PHE A 101 6.34 11.30 -10.08
C PHE A 101 7.62 10.48 -9.84
N GLN A 102 7.52 9.35 -9.14
CA GLN A 102 8.67 8.60 -8.66
C GLN A 102 8.73 7.19 -9.26
N LYS A 103 9.94 6.72 -9.56
CA LYS A 103 10.15 5.34 -10.03
C LYS A 103 9.60 4.31 -9.04
N VAL A 104 9.81 4.51 -7.74
CA VAL A 104 9.38 3.58 -6.68
C VAL A 104 7.86 3.40 -6.61
N GLY A 105 7.07 4.43 -6.97
CA GLY A 105 5.62 4.30 -7.03
C GLY A 105 5.17 3.37 -8.16
N PHE A 106 5.76 3.50 -9.35
CA PHE A 106 5.53 2.58 -10.46
C PHE A 106 6.02 1.16 -10.14
N ASP A 107 7.22 1.03 -9.59
CA ASP A 107 7.78 -0.28 -9.24
C ASP A 107 6.92 -1.01 -8.20
N ALA A 108 6.42 -0.29 -7.19
CA ALA A 108 5.54 -0.84 -6.16
C ALA A 108 4.21 -1.32 -6.76
N LEU A 109 3.58 -0.50 -7.61
CA LEU A 109 2.34 -0.87 -8.27
C LEU A 109 2.52 -2.10 -9.18
N GLN A 110 3.58 -2.11 -10.00
CA GLN A 110 3.88 -3.24 -10.87
C GLN A 110 4.08 -4.52 -10.05
N MET A 111 4.84 -4.45 -8.94
CA MET A 111 5.05 -5.60 -8.06
C MET A 111 3.73 -6.13 -7.47
N ILE A 112 2.82 -5.24 -7.07
CA ILE A 112 1.49 -5.62 -6.56
C ILE A 112 0.69 -6.34 -7.65
N LEU A 113 0.63 -5.76 -8.85
CA LEU A 113 -0.09 -6.36 -9.99
C LEU A 113 0.49 -7.72 -10.34
N ASP A 114 1.82 -7.82 -10.46
CA ASP A 114 2.52 -9.05 -10.81
C ASP A 114 2.29 -10.15 -9.78
N LYS A 115 2.48 -9.87 -8.48
CA LYS A 115 2.31 -10.89 -7.43
C LYS A 115 0.87 -11.36 -7.31
N PHE A 116 -0.11 -10.45 -7.40
CA PHE A 116 -1.52 -10.85 -7.35
C PHE A 116 -2.06 -11.40 -8.68
N SER A 117 -1.39 -11.23 -9.81
CA SER A 117 -1.82 -11.76 -11.11
C SER A 117 -2.02 -13.29 -11.07
N SER A 118 -1.13 -13.98 -10.36
CA SER A 118 -1.07 -15.44 -10.19
C SER A 118 -1.67 -15.94 -8.87
N ALA A 119 -2.09 -15.04 -7.98
CA ALA A 119 -2.67 -15.41 -6.69
C ALA A 119 -4.12 -15.89 -6.82
N GLY A 120 -4.53 -16.83 -5.95
CA GLY A 120 -5.90 -17.35 -5.92
C GLY A 120 -6.96 -16.33 -5.47
N ARG A 121 -6.53 -15.20 -4.89
CA ARG A 121 -7.37 -14.06 -4.52
C ARG A 121 -6.64 -12.77 -4.90
N LYS A 122 -7.40 -11.77 -5.36
CA LYS A 122 -6.86 -10.49 -5.82
C LYS A 122 -7.50 -9.32 -5.06
N PRO A 123 -6.76 -8.21 -4.80
CA PRO A 123 -7.34 -6.94 -4.38
C PRO A 123 -8.52 -6.56 -5.28
N LYS A 124 -9.61 -6.04 -4.72
CA LYS A 124 -10.75 -5.60 -5.54
C LYS A 124 -10.50 -4.19 -6.05
N ASN A 125 -9.90 -3.36 -5.19
CA ASN A 125 -9.54 -2.00 -5.49
C ASN A 125 -8.07 -1.77 -5.19
N ILE A 126 -7.40 -1.05 -6.10
CA ILE A 126 -6.12 -0.40 -5.84
C ILE A 126 -6.33 1.09 -6.06
N VAL A 127 -6.18 1.91 -5.03
CA VAL A 127 -6.39 3.35 -5.07
C VAL A 127 -5.06 4.06 -4.99
N ILE A 128 -4.79 4.94 -5.95
CA ILE A 128 -3.54 5.71 -6.02
C ILE A 128 -3.90 7.20 -5.99
N PRO A 129 -3.75 7.88 -4.84
CA PRO A 129 -3.91 9.31 -4.80
C PRO A 129 -2.76 9.97 -5.56
N THR A 130 -3.11 11.01 -6.31
CA THR A 130 -2.16 11.80 -7.11
C THR A 130 -2.59 13.26 -7.13
N ASN A 131 -1.61 14.14 -7.19
CA ASN A 131 -1.77 15.56 -7.48
C ASN A 131 -2.00 15.85 -8.98
N TYR A 132 -2.11 14.79 -9.81
CA TYR A 132 -2.36 14.83 -11.25
C TYR A 132 -1.25 15.44 -12.11
N THR A 133 -0.14 15.90 -11.53
CA THR A 133 0.94 16.52 -12.33
C THR A 133 1.61 15.58 -13.32
N PHE A 134 1.47 14.26 -13.16
CA PHE A 134 2.00 13.28 -14.11
C PHE A 134 1.40 13.43 -15.52
N ILE A 135 0.19 13.99 -15.65
CA ILE A 135 -0.46 14.22 -16.95
C ILE A 135 0.27 15.26 -17.81
N LEU A 136 1.13 16.08 -17.18
CA LEU A 136 1.91 17.11 -17.85
C LEU A 136 3.20 16.56 -18.47
N ILE A 137 3.46 15.25 -18.33
CA ILE A 137 4.69 14.59 -18.78
C ILE A 137 4.30 13.34 -19.58
N ASP A 138 4.39 13.41 -20.91
CA ASP A 138 3.95 12.35 -21.84
C ASP A 138 4.46 10.96 -21.45
N ARG A 139 5.76 10.84 -21.12
CA ARG A 139 6.33 9.54 -20.71
C ARG A 139 5.64 8.93 -19.49
N LEU A 140 5.15 9.76 -18.56
CA LEU A 140 4.50 9.27 -17.34
C LEU A 140 3.05 8.88 -17.64
N VAL A 141 2.38 9.63 -18.52
CA VAL A 141 1.07 9.24 -19.07
C VAL A 141 1.16 7.88 -19.72
N GLU A 142 2.11 7.67 -20.64
CA GLU A 142 2.34 6.39 -21.32
C GLU A 142 2.55 5.23 -20.33
N LYS A 143 3.28 5.47 -19.23
CA LYS A 143 3.48 4.46 -18.18
C LYS A 143 2.20 4.09 -17.46
N VAL A 144 1.39 5.08 -17.09
CA VAL A 144 0.10 4.85 -16.42
C VAL A 144 -0.87 4.14 -17.38
N GLU A 145 -0.94 4.57 -18.64
CA GLU A 145 -1.76 3.92 -19.67
C GLU A 145 -1.35 2.47 -19.91
N LYS A 146 -0.05 2.17 -19.89
CA LYS A 146 0.44 0.79 -19.98
C LYS A 146 -0.04 -0.06 -18.80
N LEU A 147 0.09 0.45 -17.58
CA LEU A 147 -0.36 -0.25 -16.38
C LEU A 147 -1.86 -0.55 -16.40
N LEU A 148 -2.69 0.36 -16.92
CA LEU A 148 -4.13 0.16 -17.07
C LEU A 148 -4.50 -0.89 -18.12
N LYS A 149 -3.65 -1.10 -19.12
CA LYS A 149 -3.85 -2.15 -20.15
C LYS A 149 -3.42 -3.52 -19.65
N ASP A 150 -2.42 -3.55 -18.76
CA ASP A 150 -1.81 -4.77 -18.22
C ASP A 150 -2.55 -5.28 -16.95
N SER A 151 -3.47 -4.49 -16.37
CA SER A 151 -4.21 -4.79 -15.12
C SER A 151 -5.47 -5.63 -15.29
#